data_AF-A0A524EBQ8-F1
#
_entry.id   AF-A0A524EBQ8-F1
#
_cell.length_a   1.000
_cell.length_b   1.000
_cell.length_c   1.000
_cell.angle_alpha   90.00
_cell.angle_beta   90.00
_cell.angle_gamma   90.00
#
_symmetry.space_group_name_H-M   'P 1'
#
loop_
_entity.id
_entity.type
_entity.pdbx_description
1 polymer ?
#
loop_
_entity_poly.entity_id
_entity_poly.type
_entity_poly.pdbx_seq_one_letter_code
_entity_poly.pdbx_strand_id
1 'polypeptide(L)'
;MGDFRSFLAEMRLTKMNRVAIHRVPPVAILTVNNQRAMRNSPLLESVLSYSRLEAGHASQNLSLHATVLGLELAKASSFDVAGVRHHRPIYLTPIGRPIEVVSGGLHCT
;
A
#
# COMPACT_ATOMS: atom_id res chain seq x y z
N MET A 1 5.68 -2.07 19.65
CA MET A 1 5.76 -2.12 18.18
C MET A 1 5.10 -3.42 17.76
N GLY A 2 3.83 -3.35 17.34
CA GLY A 2 2.98 -4.54 17.13
C GLY A 2 3.07 -5.09 15.71
N ASP A 3 2.67 -6.34 15.54
CA ASP A 3 2.55 -6.98 14.23
C ASP A 3 1.39 -6.34 13.44
N PHE A 4 1.73 -5.41 12.54
CA PHE A 4 0.77 -4.75 11.65
C PHE A 4 0.13 -5.70 10.64
N ARG A 5 0.63 -6.94 10.47
CA ARG A 5 0.07 -7.90 9.50
C ARG A 5 -1.26 -8.46 9.95
N SER A 6 -1.43 -8.75 11.25
CA SER A 6 -2.71 -9.17 11.82
C SER A 6 -3.79 -8.11 11.58
N PHE A 7 -3.40 -6.84 11.69
CA PHE A 7 -4.27 -5.72 11.40
C PHE A 7 -4.62 -5.60 9.90
N LEU A 8 -3.64 -5.76 9.01
CA LEU A 8 -3.90 -5.81 7.56
C LEU A 8 -4.78 -7.01 7.16
N ALA A 9 -4.74 -8.12 7.90
CA ALA A 9 -5.59 -9.29 7.68
C ALA A 9 -7.06 -9.04 8.05
N GLU A 10 -7.31 -8.17 9.05
CA GLU A 10 -8.65 -7.75 9.48
C GLU A 10 -9.30 -6.74 8.52
N MET A 11 -8.51 -6.04 7.69
CA MET A 11 -9.04 -5.16 6.66
C MET A 11 -9.90 -5.94 5.66
N ARG A 12 -11.04 -5.35 5.26
CA ARG A 12 -11.82 -5.84 4.13
C ARG A 12 -11.02 -5.59 2.84
N LEU A 13 -10.34 -6.63 2.40
CA LEU A 13 -9.54 -6.67 1.18
C LEU A 13 -10.25 -7.52 0.13
N THR A 14 -10.04 -7.19 -1.14
CA THR A 14 -10.39 -8.13 -2.23
C THR A 14 -9.60 -9.43 -2.05
N LYS A 15 -10.11 -10.55 -2.56
CA LYS A 15 -9.44 -11.86 -2.50
C LYS A 15 -7.99 -11.79 -3.01
N MET A 16 -7.76 -11.05 -4.08
CA MET A 16 -6.44 -10.85 -4.69
C MET A 16 -5.49 -10.06 -3.79
N ASN A 17 -5.95 -8.93 -3.22
CA ASN A 17 -5.14 -8.09 -2.33
C ASN A 17 -4.75 -8.85 -1.04
N ARG A 18 -5.67 -9.67 -0.51
CA ARG A 18 -5.41 -10.52 0.66
C ARG A 18 -4.28 -11.52 0.38
N VAL A 19 -4.29 -12.19 -0.76
CA VAL A 19 -3.22 -13.15 -1.14
C VAL A 19 -1.87 -12.43 -1.27
N ALA A 20 -1.84 -11.27 -1.92
CA ALA A 20 -0.61 -10.50 -2.08
C ALA A 20 -0.01 -10.07 -0.73
N ILE A 21 -0.85 -9.55 0.18
CA ILE A 21 -0.40 -9.11 1.52
C ILE A 21 0.13 -10.28 2.37
N HIS A 22 -0.49 -11.46 2.31
CA HIS A 22 -0.06 -12.59 3.14
C HIS A 22 1.22 -13.27 2.64
N ARG A 23 1.50 -13.23 1.33
CA ARG A 23 2.62 -13.96 0.74
C ARG A 23 3.90 -13.14 0.64
N VAL A 24 3.79 -11.82 0.73
CA VAL A 24 4.89 -10.91 0.44
C VAL A 24 5.40 -10.27 1.73
N PRO A 25 6.68 -10.47 2.13
CA PRO A 25 7.15 -10.12 3.47
C PRO A 25 7.13 -8.62 3.80
N PRO A 26 7.51 -7.68 2.90
CA PRO A 26 7.28 -6.25 3.11
C PRO A 26 6.01 -5.75 2.41
N VAL A 27 5.14 -5.07 3.16
CA VAL A 27 4.02 -4.27 2.65
C VAL A 27 4.27 -2.81 3.01
N ALA A 28 4.45 -1.97 2.01
CA ALA A 28 4.53 -0.52 2.21
C ALA A 28 3.12 0.07 2.29
N ILE A 29 2.88 0.90 3.31
CA ILE A 29 1.62 1.64 3.48
C ILE A 29 1.91 3.11 3.24
N LEU A 30 1.40 3.66 2.13
CA LEU A 30 1.47 5.10 1.89
C LEU A 30 0.28 5.77 2.57
N THR A 31 0.58 6.72 3.44
CA THR A 31 -0.42 7.42 4.24
C THR A 31 -0.27 8.93 4.16
N VAL A 32 -1.35 9.64 4.47
CA VAL A 32 -1.37 11.10 4.56
C VAL A 32 -1.51 11.51 6.01
N ASN A 33 -0.65 12.43 6.43
CA ASN A 33 -0.82 13.17 7.67
C ASN A 33 -1.74 14.38 7.39
N ASN A 34 -3.04 14.22 7.65
CA ASN A 34 -4.03 15.26 7.36
C ASN A 34 -3.76 16.55 8.15
N GLN A 35 -3.26 16.45 9.39
CA GLN A 35 -2.95 17.65 10.19
C GLN A 35 -1.84 18.48 9.55
N ARG A 36 -0.78 17.82 9.06
CA ARG A 36 0.31 18.48 8.34
C ARG A 36 -0.19 19.05 7.01
N ALA A 37 -0.99 18.27 6.27
CA ALA A 37 -1.49 18.70 4.96
C ALA A 37 -2.43 19.91 5.06
N MET A 38 -3.30 19.96 6.07
CA MET A 38 -4.20 21.09 6.35
C MET A 38 -3.47 22.37 6.78
N ARG A 39 -2.20 22.31 7.24
CA ARG A 39 -1.39 23.51 7.49
C ARG A 39 -0.96 24.21 6.20
N ASN A 40 -0.86 23.47 5.09
CA ASN A 40 -0.38 24.00 3.81
C ASN A 40 -1.50 24.61 2.95
N SER A 41 -2.76 24.26 3.22
CA SER A 41 -3.92 24.82 2.55
C SER A 41 -5.14 24.74 3.47
N PRO A 42 -5.93 25.82 3.62
CA PRO A 42 -7.17 25.79 4.38
C PRO A 42 -8.30 25.05 3.64
N LEU A 43 -8.15 24.82 2.33
CA LEU A 43 -9.15 24.13 1.51
C LEU A 43 -8.94 22.62 1.55
N LEU A 44 -9.90 21.91 2.14
CA LEU A 44 -9.88 20.45 2.25
C LEU A 44 -9.78 19.76 0.89
N GLU A 45 -10.49 20.27 -0.12
CA GLU A 45 -10.47 19.70 -1.47
C GLU A 45 -9.05 19.72 -2.09
N SER A 46 -8.36 20.85 -1.95
CA SER A 46 -6.97 21.00 -2.40
C SER A 46 -6.05 20.05 -1.63
N VAL A 47 -6.22 19.96 -0.31
CA VAL A 47 -5.45 19.04 0.53
C VAL A 47 -5.63 17.59 0.07
N LEU A 48 -6.86 17.15 -0.18
CA LEU A 48 -7.14 15.80 -0.65
C LEU A 48 -6.57 15.55 -2.05
N SER A 49 -6.66 16.53 -2.95
CA SER A 49 -6.18 16.40 -4.34
C SER A 49 -4.66 16.33 -4.40
N TYR A 50 -3.96 17.26 -3.75
CA TYR A 50 -2.50 17.26 -3.71
C TYR A 50 -1.92 16.06 -2.95
N SER A 51 -2.57 15.62 -1.86
CA SER A 51 -2.12 14.43 -1.14
C SER A 51 -2.20 13.16 -1.99
N ARG A 52 -3.20 13.06 -2.88
CA ARG A 52 -3.29 11.94 -3.85
C ARG A 52 -2.22 12.03 -4.92
N LEU A 53 -1.92 13.23 -5.43
CA LEU A 53 -0.85 13.44 -6.41
C LEU A 53 0.51 13.06 -5.81
N GLU A 54 0.81 13.53 -4.60
CA GLU A 54 2.06 13.23 -3.90
C GLU A 54 2.18 11.73 -3.58
N ALA A 55 1.09 11.09 -3.14
CA ALA A 55 1.07 9.64 -2.96
C ALA A 55 1.31 8.90 -4.28
N GLY A 56 0.79 9.41 -5.40
CA GLY A 56 1.03 8.88 -6.74
C GLY A 56 2.52 8.94 -7.11
N HIS A 57 3.17 10.08 -6.90
CA HIS A 57 4.61 10.25 -7.13
C HIS A 57 5.46 9.34 -6.24
N ALA A 58 5.16 9.29 -4.94
CA ALA A 58 5.86 8.41 -4.01
C ALA A 58 5.70 6.93 -4.39
N SER A 59 4.51 6.53 -4.85
CA SER A 59 4.24 5.18 -5.34
C SER A 59 4.99 4.84 -6.62
N GLN A 60 5.13 5.79 -7.55
CA GLN A 60 5.93 5.62 -8.77
C GLN A 60 7.41 5.44 -8.43
N ASN A 61 7.96 6.28 -7.55
CA ASN A 61 9.35 6.17 -7.11
C ASN A 61 9.61 4.82 -6.44
N LEU A 62 8.68 4.36 -5.60
CA LEU A 62 8.76 3.04 -4.99
C LEU A 62 8.81 1.93 -6.06
N SER A 63 8.03 2.06 -7.14
CA SER A 63 8.04 1.12 -8.26
C SER A 63 9.38 1.09 -8.99
N LEU A 64 9.96 2.25 -9.27
CA LEU A 64 11.26 2.33 -9.93
C LEU A 64 12.35 1.67 -9.06
N HIS A 65 12.35 1.95 -7.75
CA HIS A 65 13.29 1.30 -6.83
C HIS A 65 13.08 -0.21 -6.74
N ALA A 66 11.84 -0.68 -6.67
CA ALA A 66 11.53 -2.11 -6.66
C ALA A 66 12.04 -2.78 -7.95
N THR A 67 11.79 -2.19 -9.11
CA THR A 67 12.27 -2.70 -10.40
C THR A 67 13.78 -2.80 -10.46
N VAL A 68 14.51 -1.77 -10.00
CA VAL A 68 15.99 -1.79 -9.93
C VAL A 68 16.50 -2.93 -9.04
N LEU A 69 15.75 -3.29 -8.00
CA LEU A 69 16.08 -4.39 -7.07
C LEU A 69 15.59 -5.77 -7.56
N GLY A 70 15.00 -5.87 -8.77
CA GLY A 70 14.42 -7.11 -9.27
C GLY A 70 13.17 -7.57 -8.50
N LEU A 71 12.44 -6.62 -7.92
CA LEU A 71 11.19 -6.82 -7.19
C LEU A 71 10.01 -6.26 -7.98
N GLU A 72 8.83 -6.78 -7.66
CA GLU A 72 7.54 -6.33 -8.17
C GLU A 72 6.70 -5.71 -7.05
N LEU A 73 5.76 -4.85 -7.47
CA LEU A 73 4.80 -4.21 -6.59
C LEU A 73 3.38 -4.51 -7.05
N ALA A 74 2.49 -4.81 -6.11
CA ALA A 74 1.05 -4.83 -6.35
C ALA A 74 0.41 -3.63 -5.62
N LYS A 75 -0.17 -2.67 -6.35
CA LYS A 75 -0.82 -1.52 -5.71
C LYS A 75 -2.29 -1.84 -5.42
N ALA A 76 -2.67 -1.79 -4.15
CA ALA A 76 -4.06 -1.86 -3.71
C ALA A 76 -4.54 -0.47 -3.26
N SER A 77 -5.49 0.09 -4.01
CA SER A 77 -6.19 1.34 -3.69
C SER A 77 -7.60 1.13 -3.13
N SER A 78 -8.11 -0.11 -3.18
CA SER A 78 -9.41 -0.52 -2.66
C SER A 78 -9.26 -1.44 -1.45
N PHE A 79 -9.42 -0.86 -0.27
CA PHE A 79 -9.37 -1.55 1.02
C PHE A 79 -10.13 -0.74 2.06
N ASP A 80 -10.67 -1.40 3.08
CA ASP A 80 -11.26 -0.72 4.23
C ASP A 80 -10.16 -0.11 5.12
N VAL A 81 -10.30 1.17 5.41
CA VAL A 81 -9.34 2.00 6.14
C VAL A 81 -9.42 1.77 7.66
N ALA A 82 -10.41 1.00 8.13
CA ALA A 82 -10.66 0.74 9.54
C ALA A 82 -9.40 0.23 10.27
N GLY A 83 -8.68 1.15 10.94
CA GLY A 83 -7.68 0.91 11.99
C GLY A 83 -6.24 1.36 11.72
N VAL A 84 -5.92 2.03 10.60
CA VAL A 84 -4.70 2.84 10.52
C VAL A 84 -4.97 4.14 11.29
N ARG A 85 -4.64 4.16 12.59
CA ARG A 85 -4.91 5.32 13.44
C ARG A 85 -3.95 6.48 13.10
N HIS A 86 -4.48 7.70 13.12
CA HIS A 86 -3.79 9.00 12.94
C HIS A 86 -3.31 9.37 11.53
N HIS A 87 -3.27 8.44 10.58
CA HIS A 87 -2.96 8.76 9.17
C HIS A 87 -3.99 8.12 8.24
N ARG A 88 -4.34 8.82 7.16
CA ARG A 88 -5.27 8.28 6.15
C ARG A 88 -4.47 7.49 5.11
N PRO A 89 -4.52 6.15 5.08
CA PRO A 89 -3.85 5.36 4.06
C PRO A 89 -4.45 5.64 2.67
N ILE A 90 -3.59 5.69 1.66
CA ILE A 90 -3.95 5.85 0.24
C ILE A 90 -3.62 4.59 -0.55
N TYR A 91 -2.46 3.99 -0.30
CA TYR A 91 -2.03 2.76 -0.98
C TYR A 91 -1.51 1.73 0.01
N LEU A 92 -1.90 0.47 -0.20
CA LEU A 92 -1.22 -0.70 0.33
C LEU A 92 -0.41 -1.31 -0.82
N THR A 93 0.90 -1.48 -0.63
CA THR A 93 1.80 -1.94 -1.70
C THR A 93 2.66 -3.09 -1.18
N PRO A 94 2.21 -4.35 -1.30
CA PRO A 94 3.09 -5.51 -1.20
C PRO A 94 4.27 -5.41 -2.17
N ILE A 95 5.47 -5.70 -1.68
CA ILE A 95 6.74 -5.61 -2.42
C ILE A 95 7.47 -6.94 -2.34
N GLY A 96 7.63 -7.65 -3.45
CA GLY A 96 8.22 -8.98 -3.41
C GLY A 96 8.66 -9.46 -4.76
N ARG A 97 9.16 -10.70 -4.80
CA ARG A 97 9.40 -11.37 -6.07
C ARG A 97 8.07 -11.80 -6.70
N PRO A 98 7.99 -11.87 -8.03
CA PRO A 98 6.85 -12.49 -8.71
C PRO A 98 6.63 -13.90 -8.15
N ILE A 99 5.37 -14.25 -7.88
CA ILE A 99 4.98 -15.60 -7.48
C ILE A 99 4.26 -16.20 -8.67
N GLU A 100 4.83 -17.22 -9.30
CA GLU A 100 4.15 -17.93 -10.39
C GLU A 100 2.98 -18.74 -9.84
N VAL A 101 1.77 -18.43 -10.32
CA VAL A 101 0.58 -19.26 -10.10
C VAL A 101 0.59 -20.38 -11.13
N VAL A 102 1.35 -21.45 -10.86
CA VAL A 102 1.26 -22.67 -11.66
C VAL A 102 -0.01 -23.41 -11.27
N SER A 103 -0.82 -23.79 -12.28
CA SER A 103 -2.03 -24.60 -12.14
C SER A 103 -1.69 -25.94 -11.45
N GLY A 104 -1.73 -25.98 -10.12
CA GLY A 104 -1.43 -27.17 -9.32
C GLY A 104 -0.60 -26.95 -8.05
N GLY A 105 0.03 -25.79 -7.88
CA GLY A 105 0.84 -25.46 -6.71
C GLY A 105 1.74 -24.25 -6.96
N LEU A 106 1.94 -23.40 -5.95
CA LEU A 106 2.66 -22.14 -6.08
C LEU A 106 4.12 -22.30 -5.63
N HIS A 107 5.06 -22.03 -6.53
CA HIS A 107 6.51 -21.99 -6.25
C HIS A 107 7.00 -20.54 -6.21
N CYS A 108 7.87 -20.22 -5.25
CA CYS A 108 8.65 -18.98 -5.25
C CYS A 108 9.95 -19.22 -6.05
N THR A 109 10.29 -18.30 -6.96
CA THR A 109 11.60 -18.28 -7.66
C THR A 109 12.68 -17.53 -6.87
#